data_AF-A0A853IYB5-F1
#
_entry.id   AF-A0A853IYB5-F1
#
_cell.length_a   1.000
_cell.length_b   1.000
_cell.length_c   1.000
_cell.angle_alpha   90.00
_cell.angle_beta   90.00
_cell.angle_gamma   90.00
#
_symmetry.space_group_name_H-M   'P 1'
#
loop_
_entity.id
_entity.type
_entity.pdbx_description
1 polymer ?
#
loop_
_entity_poly.entity_id
_entity_poly.type
_entity_poly.pdbx_seq_one_letter_code
_entity_poly.pdbx_strand_id
1 'polypeptide(L)'
;MSFNVRSLWLPLGFEEQWGAMTDEQPAYRYAAKGFELSAARVMNKWFEPCFLVHGHAQSARSLARIQFEMPVDVESFEQGLAWLAHGVGTCVPDSEAPRWLLEGRLLQDHLPWVRRQQAYERRPQCCVEKDWFKLAAKALRPLAATAAETDPAIFSFDGAVFRVEACSEVIAMPGIGAPWPASFAIPAIHLDHLPQRYAGASVHVSVFDGRLTIANRAWHLIEVDQSANKPEH
;
A
#
# COMPACT_ATOMS: atom_id res chain seq x y z
N MET A 1 -7.63 -9.74 12.67
CA MET A 1 -8.62 -10.83 12.56
C MET A 1 -9.14 -10.81 11.14
N SER A 2 -9.29 -11.96 10.48
CA SER A 2 -9.90 -12.03 9.15
C SER A 2 -11.41 -12.07 9.25
N PHE A 3 -12.11 -11.37 8.38
CA PHE A 3 -13.55 -11.38 8.19
C PHE A 3 -13.89 -12.17 6.93
N ASN A 4 -14.71 -13.21 7.07
CA ASN A 4 -15.12 -14.03 5.93
C ASN A 4 -16.23 -13.33 5.14
N VAL A 5 -15.99 -13.10 3.84
CA VAL A 5 -16.91 -12.42 2.93
C VAL A 5 -18.25 -13.16 2.79
N ARG A 6 -18.31 -14.46 3.05
CA ARG A 6 -19.58 -15.20 3.09
C ARG A 6 -20.60 -14.58 4.06
N SER A 7 -20.14 -14.04 5.19
CA SER A 7 -20.99 -13.40 6.20
C SER A 7 -21.52 -12.03 5.78
N LEU A 8 -21.05 -11.49 4.65
CA LEU A 8 -21.47 -10.19 4.12
C LEU A 8 -22.81 -10.29 3.37
N TRP A 9 -23.10 -11.39 2.69
CA TRP A 9 -24.19 -11.45 1.71
C TRP A 9 -25.59 -11.27 2.33
N LEU A 10 -25.93 -12.05 3.36
CA LEU A 10 -27.27 -12.02 3.98
C LEU A 10 -27.61 -10.64 4.58
N PRO A 11 -26.72 -9.98 5.36
CA PRO A 11 -26.98 -8.63 5.85
C PRO A 11 -27.23 -7.58 4.77
N LEU A 12 -26.68 -7.75 3.56
CA LEU A 12 -26.89 -6.84 2.43
C LEU A 12 -28.19 -7.12 1.65
N GLY A 13 -28.96 -8.14 2.07
CA GLY A 13 -30.22 -8.53 1.42
C GLY A 13 -30.03 -9.47 0.23
N PHE A 14 -28.89 -10.17 0.13
CA PHE A 14 -28.76 -11.27 -0.81
C PHE A 14 -29.49 -12.51 -0.27
N GLU A 15 -30.02 -13.31 -1.19
CA GLU A 15 -30.68 -14.58 -0.93
C GLU A 15 -29.75 -15.74 -1.28
N GLU A 16 -29.84 -16.84 -0.53
CA GLU A 16 -29.07 -18.06 -0.83
C GLU A 16 -29.62 -18.76 -2.07
N GLN A 17 -28.70 -19.23 -2.92
CA GLN A 17 -29.00 -19.98 -4.12
C GLN A 17 -28.24 -21.31 -4.12
N TRP A 18 -28.97 -22.39 -3.79
CA TRP A 18 -28.41 -23.74 -3.61
C TRP A 18 -28.25 -24.55 -4.91
N GLY A 19 -28.79 -24.05 -6.02
CA GLY A 19 -28.72 -24.69 -7.34
C GLY A 19 -27.68 -24.10 -8.29
N ALA A 20 -26.93 -23.09 -7.84
CA ALA A 20 -25.90 -22.46 -8.67
C ALA A 20 -24.63 -23.32 -8.74
N MET A 21 -23.88 -23.18 -9.82
CA MET A 21 -22.57 -23.81 -9.94
C MET A 21 -21.55 -22.99 -9.14
N THR A 22 -21.07 -23.54 -8.02
CA THR A 22 -20.13 -22.93 -7.09
C THR A 22 -19.27 -24.03 -6.49
N ASP A 23 -18.01 -23.74 -6.16
CA ASP A 23 -17.10 -24.70 -5.54
C ASP A 23 -17.54 -25.01 -4.10
N GLU A 24 -18.24 -24.06 -3.46
CA GLU A 24 -18.85 -24.26 -2.15
C GLU A 24 -20.22 -23.59 -2.09
N GLN A 25 -21.24 -24.35 -1.70
CA GLN A 25 -22.61 -23.85 -1.52
C GLN A 25 -22.76 -23.06 -0.20
N PRO A 26 -23.77 -22.17 -0.10
CA PRO A 26 -24.60 -21.68 -1.21
C PRO A 26 -23.89 -20.61 -2.03
N ALA A 27 -24.37 -20.37 -3.25
CA ALA A 27 -24.15 -19.08 -3.92
C ALA A 27 -25.16 -18.04 -3.40
N TYR A 28 -25.00 -16.79 -3.81
CA TYR A 28 -25.85 -15.69 -3.34
C TYR A 28 -26.38 -14.88 -4.52
N ARG A 29 -27.62 -14.41 -4.44
CA ARG A 29 -28.24 -13.58 -5.45
C ARG A 29 -28.90 -12.36 -4.82
N TYR A 30 -28.69 -11.21 -5.43
CA TYR A 30 -29.39 -9.97 -5.12
C TYR A 30 -30.14 -9.52 -6.36
N ALA A 31 -31.44 -9.26 -6.23
CA ALA A 31 -32.26 -8.77 -7.32
C ALA A 31 -33.09 -7.57 -6.86
N ALA A 32 -32.88 -6.45 -7.54
CA ALA A 32 -33.67 -5.23 -7.43
C ALA A 32 -34.10 -4.78 -8.85
N LYS A 33 -34.98 -3.78 -8.92
CA LYS A 33 -35.49 -3.29 -10.19
C LYS A 33 -34.34 -2.78 -11.07
N GLY A 34 -34.10 -3.45 -12.19
CA GLY A 34 -33.03 -3.09 -13.14
C GLY A 34 -31.62 -3.33 -12.61
N PHE A 35 -31.44 -4.09 -11.53
CA PHE A 35 -30.12 -4.35 -10.97
C PHE A 35 -30.08 -5.74 -10.34
N GLU A 36 -29.22 -6.59 -10.86
CA GLU A 36 -29.06 -7.97 -10.38
C GLU A 36 -27.59 -8.30 -10.21
N LEU A 37 -27.27 -8.95 -9.10
CA LEU A 37 -25.95 -9.52 -8.83
C LEU A 37 -26.08 -10.97 -8.38
N SER A 38 -25.09 -11.76 -8.73
CA SER A 38 -24.84 -13.10 -8.20
C SER A 38 -23.41 -13.16 -7.70
N ALA A 39 -23.20 -13.87 -6.60
CA ALA A 39 -21.89 -14.13 -6.02
C ALA A 39 -21.74 -15.63 -5.79
N ALA A 40 -20.73 -16.24 -6.40
CA ALA A 40 -20.42 -17.65 -6.24
C ALA A 40 -18.96 -17.81 -5.80
N ARG A 41 -18.69 -18.76 -4.90
CA ARG A 41 -17.32 -19.08 -4.51
C ARG A 41 -16.70 -19.96 -5.59
N VAL A 42 -15.63 -19.50 -6.20
CA VAL A 42 -14.95 -20.21 -7.30
C VAL A 42 -13.43 -20.11 -7.14
N MET A 43 -12.70 -20.93 -7.88
CA MET A 43 -11.26 -20.76 -8.09
C MET A 43 -11.01 -19.75 -9.21
N ASN A 44 -10.18 -18.74 -8.94
CA ASN A 44 -9.75 -17.79 -9.96
C ASN A 44 -8.67 -18.39 -10.90
N LYS A 45 -8.20 -17.61 -11.86
CA LYS A 45 -7.16 -18.03 -12.83
C LYS A 45 -5.80 -18.39 -12.21
N TRP A 46 -5.58 -18.04 -10.94
CA TRP A 46 -4.37 -18.34 -10.19
C TRP A 46 -4.56 -19.51 -9.23
N PHE A 47 -5.68 -20.24 -9.32
CA PHE A 47 -6.05 -21.32 -8.42
C PHE A 47 -6.15 -20.86 -6.96
N GLU A 48 -6.63 -19.65 -6.74
CA GLU A 48 -6.95 -19.14 -5.41
C GLU A 48 -8.48 -19.02 -5.25
N PRO A 49 -9.04 -19.40 -4.09
CA PRO A 49 -10.46 -19.22 -3.82
C PRO A 49 -10.84 -17.74 -3.80
N CYS A 50 -11.91 -17.39 -4.51
CA CYS A 50 -12.51 -16.05 -4.51
C CYS A 50 -14.03 -16.13 -4.59
N PHE A 51 -14.71 -15.02 -4.34
CA PHE A 51 -16.09 -14.83 -4.79
C PHE A 51 -16.06 -14.16 -6.15
N LEU A 52 -16.54 -14.86 -7.17
CA LEU A 52 -16.86 -14.24 -8.46
C LEU A 52 -18.21 -13.57 -8.33
N VAL A 53 -18.21 -12.24 -8.39
CA VAL A 53 -19.42 -11.43 -8.42
C VAL A 53 -19.70 -11.05 -9.87
N HIS A 54 -20.89 -11.35 -10.34
CA HIS A 54 -21.31 -11.00 -11.70
C HIS A 54 -22.78 -10.59 -11.74
N GLY A 55 -23.18 -9.87 -12.77
CA GLY A 55 -24.54 -9.43 -12.91
C GLY A 55 -24.70 -8.32 -13.93
N HIS A 56 -25.77 -7.56 -13.79
CA HIS A 56 -26.06 -6.46 -14.69
C HIS A 56 -26.82 -5.33 -13.99
N ALA A 57 -26.60 -4.12 -14.49
CA ALA A 57 -27.39 -2.94 -14.18
C ALA A 57 -28.02 -2.43 -15.47
N GLN A 58 -29.32 -2.18 -15.45
CA GLN A 58 -30.12 -1.69 -16.56
C GLN A 58 -30.79 -0.38 -16.18
N SER A 59 -30.54 0.65 -16.98
CA SER A 59 -31.30 1.89 -16.97
C SER A 59 -32.23 1.94 -18.19
N ALA A 60 -33.03 3.01 -18.30
CA ALA A 60 -33.85 3.26 -19.49
C ALA A 60 -33.02 3.38 -20.80
N ARG A 61 -31.71 3.61 -20.72
CA ARG A 61 -30.83 3.89 -21.88
C ARG A 61 -29.58 3.03 -21.96
N SER A 62 -29.28 2.20 -20.96
CA SER A 62 -28.03 1.44 -20.91
C SER A 62 -28.19 0.09 -20.22
N LEU A 63 -27.43 -0.90 -20.67
CA LEU A 63 -27.20 -2.16 -19.97
C LEU A 63 -25.70 -2.28 -19.68
N ALA A 64 -25.34 -2.34 -18.42
CA ALA A 64 -23.97 -2.51 -17.96
C ALA A 64 -23.80 -3.93 -17.41
N ARG A 65 -22.75 -4.62 -17.84
CA ARG A 65 -22.35 -5.89 -17.26
C ARG A 65 -21.41 -5.63 -16.09
N ILE A 66 -21.67 -6.29 -14.97
CA ILE A 66 -20.83 -6.24 -13.77
C ILE A 66 -20.14 -7.60 -13.66
N GLN A 67 -18.82 -7.60 -13.51
CA GLN A 67 -18.05 -8.81 -13.27
C GLN A 67 -16.73 -8.46 -12.60
N PHE A 68 -16.47 -9.01 -11.42
CA PHE A 68 -15.22 -8.83 -10.70
C PHE A 68 -15.02 -9.94 -9.66
N GLU A 69 -13.80 -10.04 -9.17
CA GLU A 69 -13.42 -11.00 -8.13
C GLU A 69 -13.27 -10.29 -6.79
N MET A 70 -13.73 -10.95 -5.73
CA MET A 70 -13.53 -10.55 -4.34
C MET A 70 -12.79 -11.65 -3.60
N PRO A 71 -11.85 -11.32 -2.70
CA PRO A 71 -11.21 -12.33 -1.85
C PRO A 71 -12.25 -12.99 -0.94
N VAL A 72 -12.00 -14.23 -0.50
CA VAL A 72 -12.86 -14.92 0.48
C VAL A 72 -12.78 -14.28 1.86
N ASP A 73 -11.65 -13.63 2.15
CA ASP A 73 -11.28 -13.08 3.43
C ASP A 73 -10.85 -11.62 3.27
N VAL A 74 -11.37 -10.74 4.13
CA VAL A 74 -11.06 -9.30 4.19
C VAL A 74 -10.79 -8.89 5.64
N GLU A 75 -10.25 -7.71 5.89
CA GLU A 75 -9.91 -7.26 7.24
C GLU A 75 -11.15 -6.92 8.09
N SER A 76 -12.23 -6.46 7.45
CA SER A 76 -13.46 -6.05 8.14
C SER A 76 -14.68 -6.09 7.22
N PHE A 77 -15.87 -5.98 7.82
CA PHE A 77 -17.14 -5.86 7.09
C PHE A 77 -17.13 -4.65 6.15
N GLU A 78 -16.65 -3.50 6.62
CA GLU A 78 -16.56 -2.25 5.87
C GLU A 78 -15.66 -2.39 4.64
N GLN A 79 -14.55 -3.13 4.76
CA GLN A 79 -13.68 -3.41 3.61
C GLN A 79 -14.37 -4.30 2.58
N GLY A 80 -15.10 -5.34 3.01
CA GLY A 80 -15.90 -6.17 2.12
C GLY A 80 -16.97 -5.37 1.38
N LEU A 81 -17.66 -4.46 2.09
CA LEU A 81 -18.69 -3.60 1.53
C LEU A 81 -18.10 -2.59 0.52
N ALA A 82 -16.97 -1.96 0.87
CA ALA A 82 -16.25 -1.06 -0.03
C ALA A 82 -15.82 -1.78 -1.32
N TRP A 83 -15.33 -3.02 -1.21
CA TRP A 83 -14.89 -3.81 -2.36
C TRP A 83 -16.05 -4.18 -3.28
N LEU A 84 -17.18 -4.62 -2.72
CA LEU A 84 -18.40 -4.90 -3.49
C LEU A 84 -18.87 -3.64 -4.22
N ALA A 85 -18.94 -2.50 -3.54
CA ALA A 85 -19.33 -1.23 -4.14
C ALA A 85 -18.36 -0.76 -5.23
N HIS A 86 -17.05 -0.94 -5.02
CA HIS A 86 -16.03 -0.64 -6.02
C HIS A 86 -16.19 -1.49 -7.28
N GLY A 87 -16.41 -2.80 -7.12
CA GLY A 87 -16.59 -3.71 -8.25
C GLY A 87 -17.88 -3.46 -9.05
N VAL A 88 -18.95 -3.01 -8.40
CA VAL A 88 -20.17 -2.52 -9.08
C VAL A 88 -19.88 -1.21 -9.84
N GLY A 89 -19.01 -0.36 -9.30
CA GLY A 89 -18.62 0.90 -9.91
C GLY A 89 -19.77 1.91 -9.95
N THR A 90 -19.82 2.72 -11.01
CA THR A 90 -20.76 3.85 -11.17
C THR A 90 -21.95 3.54 -12.08
N CYS A 91 -22.11 2.28 -12.51
CA CYS A 91 -23.16 1.89 -13.45
C CYS A 91 -24.59 1.98 -12.87
N VAL A 92 -24.73 1.96 -11.54
CA VAL A 92 -25.98 2.22 -10.83
C VAL A 92 -25.93 3.64 -10.24
N PRO A 93 -26.79 4.58 -10.66
CA PRO A 93 -26.79 5.93 -10.13
C PRO A 93 -27.23 5.95 -8.67
N ASP A 94 -26.80 6.95 -7.89
CA ASP A 94 -27.11 7.03 -6.45
C ASP A 94 -28.63 7.07 -6.16
N SER A 95 -29.43 7.62 -7.06
CA SER A 95 -30.90 7.67 -6.93
C SER A 95 -31.59 6.30 -7.01
N GLU A 96 -30.93 5.30 -7.59
CA GLU A 96 -31.45 3.94 -7.79
C GLU A 96 -30.63 2.89 -7.02
N ALA A 97 -29.53 3.31 -6.39
CA ALA A 97 -28.62 2.44 -5.67
C ALA A 97 -29.26 1.93 -4.37
N PRO A 98 -29.15 0.62 -4.06
CA PRO A 98 -29.54 0.13 -2.75
C PRO A 98 -28.66 0.71 -1.66
N ARG A 99 -29.18 0.74 -0.43
CA ARG A 99 -28.53 1.38 0.72
C ARG A 99 -27.08 0.91 0.90
N TRP A 100 -26.82 -0.39 0.80
CA TRP A 100 -25.48 -0.94 0.96
C TRP A 100 -24.49 -0.42 -0.09
N LEU A 101 -24.94 -0.15 -1.32
CA LEU A 101 -24.07 0.34 -2.39
C LEU A 101 -23.65 1.79 -2.11
N LEU A 102 -24.58 2.61 -1.61
CA LEU A 102 -24.29 3.97 -1.15
C LEU A 102 -23.32 3.97 0.03
N GLU A 103 -23.56 3.14 1.04
CA GLU A 103 -22.69 3.00 2.21
C GLU A 103 -21.28 2.54 1.79
N GLY A 104 -21.16 1.53 0.92
CA GLY A 104 -19.86 1.05 0.42
C GLY A 104 -19.09 2.10 -0.38
N ARG A 105 -19.78 2.97 -1.13
CA ARG A 105 -19.15 4.08 -1.85
C ARG A 105 -18.50 5.11 -0.91
N LEU A 106 -19.04 5.29 0.29
CA LEU A 106 -18.44 6.17 1.31
C LEU A 106 -17.21 5.55 1.97
N LEU A 107 -17.01 4.23 1.83
CA LEU A 107 -15.94 3.47 2.47
C LEU A 107 -14.75 3.20 1.53
N GLN A 108 -14.55 4.02 0.48
CA GLN A 108 -13.43 3.81 -0.48
C GLN A 108 -12.06 3.75 0.20
N ASP A 109 -11.87 4.49 1.30
CA ASP A 109 -10.64 4.48 2.10
C ASP A 109 -10.39 3.15 2.84
N HIS A 110 -11.33 2.19 2.80
CA HIS A 110 -11.13 0.83 3.32
C HIS A 110 -10.50 -0.13 2.29
N LEU A 111 -10.44 0.27 1.02
CA LEU A 111 -9.85 -0.56 -0.03
C LEU A 111 -8.32 -0.67 0.16
N PRO A 112 -7.73 -1.88 0.04
CA PRO A 112 -6.30 -2.06 0.30
C PRO A 112 -5.39 -1.18 -0.55
N TRP A 113 -5.72 -1.00 -1.84
CA TRP A 113 -4.91 -0.18 -2.75
C TRP A 113 -5.05 1.32 -2.45
N VAL A 114 -6.21 1.79 -1.99
CA VAL A 114 -6.40 3.18 -1.56
C VAL A 114 -5.60 3.44 -0.30
N ARG A 115 -5.68 2.56 0.70
CA ARG A 115 -4.86 2.65 1.92
C ARG A 115 -3.37 2.61 1.60
N ARG A 116 -2.94 1.71 0.72
CA ARG A 116 -1.53 1.60 0.31
C ARG A 116 -1.07 2.85 -0.43
N GLN A 117 -1.90 3.44 -1.28
CA GLN A 117 -1.60 4.71 -1.96
C GLN A 117 -1.46 5.84 -0.95
N GLN A 118 -2.41 6.00 -0.01
CA GLN A 118 -2.33 7.02 1.03
C GLN A 118 -1.10 6.85 1.92
N ALA A 119 -0.77 5.61 2.30
CA ALA A 119 0.45 5.30 3.03
C ALA A 119 1.70 5.64 2.22
N TYR A 120 1.69 5.36 0.92
CA TYR A 120 2.79 5.70 0.01
C TYR A 120 2.97 7.22 -0.12
N GLU A 121 1.89 7.98 -0.23
CA GLU A 121 1.93 9.45 -0.29
C GLU A 121 2.48 10.05 1.01
N ARG A 122 2.11 9.49 2.16
CA ARG A 122 2.56 9.90 3.50
C ARG A 122 3.92 9.34 3.91
N ARG A 123 4.58 8.57 3.04
CA ARG A 123 5.86 7.93 3.36
C ARG A 123 6.93 8.97 3.73
N PRO A 124 7.86 8.66 4.64
CA PRO A 124 9.04 9.51 4.87
C PRO A 124 9.80 9.69 3.55
N GLN A 125 9.91 10.92 3.07
CA GLN A 125 10.64 11.23 1.85
C GLN A 125 11.20 12.64 1.88
N CYS A 126 12.34 12.84 1.22
CA CYS A 126 12.93 14.14 0.99
C CYS A 126 13.63 14.17 -0.37
N CYS A 127 13.90 15.38 -0.85
CA CYS A 127 14.66 15.62 -2.06
C CYS A 127 15.93 16.40 -1.69
N VAL A 128 17.08 15.89 -2.09
CA VAL A 128 18.37 16.58 -1.95
C VAL A 128 18.83 17.04 -3.32
N GLU A 129 19.45 18.21 -3.42
CA GLU A 129 20.04 18.64 -4.69
C GLU A 129 21.17 17.68 -5.12
N LYS A 130 21.26 17.41 -6.42
CA LYS A 130 22.18 16.43 -6.97
C LYS A 130 23.64 16.69 -6.64
N ASP A 131 24.08 17.94 -6.64
CA ASP A 131 25.49 18.25 -6.41
C ASP A 131 25.88 18.09 -4.94
N TRP A 132 24.99 18.46 -4.02
CA TRP A 132 25.12 18.12 -2.60
C TRP A 132 25.16 16.61 -2.38
N PHE A 133 24.24 15.86 -3.00
CA PHE A 133 24.19 14.41 -2.82
C PHE A 133 25.41 13.71 -3.42
N LYS A 134 25.94 14.17 -4.56
CA LYS A 134 27.18 13.63 -5.14
C LYS A 134 28.39 13.81 -4.21
N LEU A 135 28.51 14.98 -3.59
CA LEU A 135 29.57 15.25 -2.61
C LEU A 135 29.44 14.32 -1.42
N ALA A 136 28.22 14.18 -0.88
CA ALA A 136 27.94 13.25 0.20
C ALA A 136 28.24 11.79 -0.18
N ALA A 137 27.78 11.32 -1.34
CA ALA A 137 28.02 9.95 -1.81
C ALA A 137 29.52 9.66 -2.00
N LYS A 138 30.31 10.65 -2.42
CA LYS A 138 31.78 10.52 -2.54
C LYS A 138 32.44 10.33 -1.18
N ALA A 139 31.90 10.94 -0.12
CA ALA A 139 32.38 10.79 1.24
C ALA A 139 31.81 9.55 1.96
N LEU A 140 30.58 9.12 1.65
CA LEU A 140 29.95 7.93 2.22
C LEU A 140 30.55 6.62 1.69
N ARG A 141 30.90 6.54 0.40
CA ARG A 141 31.39 5.29 -0.21
C ARG A 141 32.64 4.71 0.45
N PRO A 142 33.69 5.51 0.77
CA PRO A 142 34.85 5.00 1.50
C PRO A 142 34.51 4.40 2.86
N LEU A 143 33.46 4.88 3.54
CA LEU A 143 33.04 4.36 4.84
C LEU A 143 32.55 2.91 4.75
N ALA A 144 31.98 2.50 3.62
CA ALA A 144 31.60 1.11 3.40
C ALA A 144 32.79 0.15 3.43
N ALA A 145 33.97 0.59 3.01
CA ALA A 145 35.17 -0.24 2.99
C ALA A 145 35.77 -0.46 4.39
N THR A 146 35.45 0.41 5.34
CA THR A 146 35.89 0.31 6.74
C THR A 146 34.83 -0.25 7.67
N ALA A 147 33.59 -0.37 7.21
CA ALA A 147 32.46 -0.85 7.98
C ALA A 147 32.51 -2.37 8.20
N ALA A 148 32.20 -2.81 9.42
CA ALA A 148 31.82 -4.18 9.69
C ALA A 148 30.39 -4.47 9.18
N GLU A 149 30.06 -5.75 9.00
CA GLU A 149 28.72 -6.17 8.53
C GLU A 149 27.59 -5.74 9.50
N THR A 150 27.92 -5.58 10.78
CA THR A 150 26.99 -5.13 11.83
C THR A 150 26.88 -3.62 11.97
N ASP A 151 27.74 -2.84 11.32
CA ASP A 151 27.76 -1.39 11.49
C ASP A 151 26.57 -0.74 10.77
N PRO A 152 25.74 0.06 11.46
CA PRO A 152 24.61 0.73 10.82
C PRO A 152 25.04 2.04 10.15
N ALA A 153 24.44 2.32 9.00
CA ALA A 153 24.33 3.66 8.45
C ALA A 153 22.92 4.20 8.75
N ILE A 154 22.84 5.25 9.56
CA ILE A 154 21.59 5.83 10.06
C ILE A 154 21.24 7.08 9.26
N PHE A 155 20.00 7.15 8.79
CA PHE A 155 19.46 8.20 7.94
C PHE A 155 18.35 8.93 8.68
N SER A 156 18.41 10.26 8.70
CA SER A 156 17.37 11.10 9.29
C SER A 156 17.15 12.38 8.50
N PHE A 157 15.97 12.97 8.64
CA PHE A 157 15.62 14.23 7.99
C PHE A 157 14.74 15.07 8.91
N ASP A 158 15.18 16.28 9.23
CA ASP A 158 14.49 17.19 10.18
C ASP A 158 13.54 18.18 9.48
N GLY A 159 13.33 18.04 8.16
CA GLY A 159 12.54 18.97 7.35
C GLY A 159 13.38 19.97 6.56
N ALA A 160 14.66 20.15 6.92
CA ALA A 160 15.59 21.03 6.22
C ALA A 160 16.92 20.35 5.89
N VAL A 161 17.40 19.45 6.75
CA VAL A 161 18.71 18.81 6.64
C VAL A 161 18.55 17.29 6.65
N PHE A 162 19.07 16.66 5.61
CA PHE A 162 19.22 15.21 5.51
C PHE A 162 20.58 14.80 6.07
N ARG A 163 20.58 13.91 7.06
CA ARG A 163 21.77 13.47 7.78
C ARG A 163 21.96 11.97 7.58
N VAL A 164 23.20 11.59 7.31
CA VAL A 164 23.67 10.20 7.26
C VAL A 164 24.80 10.05 8.25
N GLU A 165 24.60 9.21 9.26
CA GLU A 165 25.62 8.84 10.24
C GLU A 165 26.09 7.42 9.95
N ALA A 166 27.39 7.23 9.73
CA ALA A 166 27.98 5.91 9.49
C ALA A 166 29.43 5.89 9.97
N CYS A 167 29.86 4.82 10.64
CA CYS A 167 31.24 4.67 11.12
C CYS A 167 31.77 5.90 11.91
N SER A 168 30.94 6.46 12.80
CA SER A 168 31.22 7.68 13.58
C SER A 168 31.39 8.99 12.78
N GLU A 169 31.15 8.97 11.48
CA GLU A 169 31.12 10.15 10.62
C GLU A 169 29.69 10.60 10.37
N VAL A 170 29.47 11.92 10.37
CA VAL A 170 28.16 12.52 10.10
C VAL A 170 28.23 13.39 8.86
N ILE A 171 27.44 13.03 7.86
CA ILE A 171 27.33 13.76 6.60
C ILE A 171 25.93 14.37 6.52
N ALA A 172 25.89 15.70 6.51
CA ALA A 172 24.67 16.48 6.46
C ALA A 172 24.56 17.26 5.14
N MET A 173 23.37 17.30 4.57
CA MET A 173 23.10 18.01 3.33
C MET A 173 21.70 18.67 3.36
N PRO A 174 21.53 19.85 2.74
CA PRO A 174 20.23 20.50 2.67
C PRO A 174 19.27 19.67 1.82
N GLY A 175 17.99 19.61 2.23
CA GLY A 175 16.94 18.90 1.52
C GLY A 175 15.58 19.57 1.66
N ILE A 176 14.65 19.14 0.83
CA ILE A 176 13.27 19.64 0.80
C ILE A 176 12.32 18.47 1.06
N GLY A 177 11.40 18.63 2.00
CA GLY A 177 10.39 17.63 2.32
C GLY A 177 9.78 17.87 3.70
N ALA A 178 8.93 16.95 4.13
CA ALA A 178 8.45 16.92 5.51
C ALA A 178 9.48 16.22 6.42
N PRO A 179 9.62 16.63 7.69
CA PRO A 179 10.46 15.92 8.66
C PRO A 179 10.04 14.45 8.77
N TRP A 180 11.02 13.57 8.92
CA TRP A 180 10.77 12.15 9.09
C TRP A 180 10.37 11.87 10.55
N PRO A 181 9.45 10.93 10.77
CA PRO A 181 8.97 10.61 12.12
C PRO A 181 10.02 9.89 12.98
N ALA A 182 11.04 9.31 12.34
CA ALA A 182 12.12 8.57 12.99
C ALA A 182 13.36 8.53 12.07
N SER A 183 14.47 8.06 12.62
CA SER A 183 15.65 7.68 11.87
C SER A 183 15.52 6.24 11.37
N PHE A 184 16.15 5.94 10.23
CA PHE A 184 16.12 4.62 9.60
C PHE A 184 17.53 4.14 9.30
N ALA A 185 17.79 2.84 9.39
CA ALA A 185 19.14 2.31 9.20
C ALA A 185 19.20 1.21 8.15
N ILE A 186 20.37 1.11 7.50
CA ILE A 186 20.78 -0.02 6.66
C ILE A 186 22.20 -0.43 7.07
N PRO A 187 22.67 -1.62 6.70
CA PRO A 187 24.08 -1.98 6.88
C PRO A 187 25.01 -1.01 6.15
N ALA A 188 26.00 -0.45 6.85
CA ALA A 188 26.91 0.56 6.31
C ALA A 188 27.75 0.04 5.13
N ILE A 189 28.00 -1.27 5.09
CA ILE A 189 28.65 -1.95 3.96
C ILE A 189 27.94 -1.68 2.62
N HIS A 190 26.64 -1.40 2.62
CA HIS A 190 25.87 -1.17 1.40
C HIS A 190 25.97 0.25 0.83
N LEU A 191 26.70 1.17 1.51
CA LEU A 191 26.94 2.52 0.99
C LEU A 191 27.82 2.52 -0.26
N ASP A 192 28.58 1.45 -0.51
CA ASP A 192 29.38 1.27 -1.74
C ASP A 192 28.49 1.20 -3.00
N HIS A 193 27.28 0.66 -2.87
CA HIS A 193 26.28 0.50 -3.91
C HIS A 193 25.47 1.77 -4.20
N LEU A 194 25.79 2.89 -3.55
CA LEU A 194 25.17 4.19 -3.86
C LEU A 194 25.32 4.52 -5.36
N PRO A 195 24.27 5.03 -6.04
CA PRO A 195 24.31 5.30 -7.47
C PRO A 195 25.48 6.20 -7.87
N GLN A 196 26.23 5.83 -8.91
CA GLN A 196 27.29 6.70 -9.46
C GLN A 196 26.74 7.83 -10.33
N ARG A 197 25.52 7.64 -10.86
CA ARG A 197 24.84 8.58 -11.74
C ARG A 197 23.44 8.83 -11.21
N TYR A 198 23.04 10.09 -11.19
CA TYR A 198 21.71 10.53 -10.77
C TYR A 198 21.01 11.19 -11.97
N ALA A 199 19.79 10.75 -12.25
CA ALA A 199 18.93 11.39 -13.24
C ALA A 199 18.31 12.66 -12.64
N GLY A 200 18.17 13.73 -13.44
CA GLY A 200 17.58 14.99 -12.98
C GLY A 200 18.54 15.90 -12.18
N ALA A 201 17.95 16.92 -11.55
CA ALA A 201 18.62 17.93 -10.72
C ALA A 201 18.56 17.63 -9.21
N SER A 202 17.69 16.71 -8.80
CA SER A 202 17.51 16.28 -7.40
C SER A 202 17.62 14.77 -7.27
N VAL A 203 18.00 14.32 -6.08
CA VAL A 203 18.02 12.93 -5.65
C VAL A 203 16.87 12.74 -4.67
N HIS A 204 15.96 11.84 -5.01
CA HIS A 204 14.87 11.44 -4.12
C HIS A 204 15.34 10.39 -3.14
N VAL A 205 15.03 10.60 -1.87
CA VAL A 205 15.23 9.63 -0.80
C VAL A 205 13.87 9.35 -0.17
N SER A 206 13.51 8.09 0.00
CA SER A 206 12.26 7.73 0.66
C SER A 206 12.34 6.39 1.36
N VAL A 207 11.53 6.23 2.41
CA VAL A 207 11.37 4.99 3.14
C VAL A 207 9.96 4.46 2.95
N PHE A 208 9.83 3.22 2.47
CA PHE A 208 8.53 2.58 2.31
C PHE A 208 8.65 1.06 2.33
N ASP A 209 7.67 0.39 2.96
CA ASP A 209 7.55 -1.08 2.96
C ASP A 209 8.86 -1.79 3.41
N GLY A 210 9.43 -1.32 4.53
CA GLY A 210 10.66 -1.88 5.09
C GLY A 210 11.94 -1.60 4.29
N ARG A 211 11.90 -0.63 3.36
CA ARG A 211 13.05 -0.30 2.50
C ARG A 211 13.38 1.18 2.49
N LEU A 212 14.66 1.50 2.57
CA LEU A 212 15.20 2.82 2.21
C LEU A 212 15.50 2.82 0.72
N THR A 213 15.01 3.81 -0.01
CA THR A 213 15.27 4.01 -1.44
C THR A 213 15.99 5.33 -1.65
N ILE A 214 17.09 5.31 -2.40
CA ILE A 214 17.84 6.49 -2.84
C ILE A 214 17.96 6.42 -4.36
N ALA A 215 17.35 7.38 -5.05
CA ALA A 215 17.19 7.39 -6.50
C ALA A 215 16.60 6.05 -7.01
N ASN A 216 17.40 5.23 -7.70
CA ASN A 216 16.99 3.96 -8.30
C ASN A 216 17.51 2.73 -7.54
N ARG A 217 17.98 2.89 -6.30
CA ARG A 217 18.48 1.81 -5.46
C ARG A 217 17.65 1.73 -4.18
N ALA A 218 17.40 0.50 -3.72
CA ALA A 218 16.65 0.23 -2.51
C ALA A 218 17.37 -0.81 -1.66
N TRP A 219 17.31 -0.64 -0.35
CA TRP A 219 17.93 -1.51 0.65
C TRP A 219 16.92 -1.86 1.72
N HIS A 220 17.04 -3.06 2.29
CA HIS A 220 16.25 -3.46 3.44
C HIS A 220 16.72 -2.73 4.69
N LEU A 221 15.76 -2.26 5.48
CA LEU A 221 16.05 -1.63 6.76
C LEU A 221 16.51 -2.68 7.78
N ILE A 222 17.35 -2.23 8.72
CA ILE A 222 17.72 -2.99 9.92
C ILE A 222 17.23 -2.26 11.16
N GLU A 223 16.96 -3.03 12.21
CA GLU A 223 16.71 -2.48 13.53
C GLU A 223 18.03 -2.06 14.17
N VAL A 224 18.05 -0.89 14.81
CA VAL A 224 19.19 -0.42 15.58
C VAL A 224 18.74 -0.34 17.03
N ASP A 225 19.38 -1.10 17.90
CA ASP A 225 19.14 -1.02 19.34
C ASP A 225 19.49 0.39 19.84
N GLN A 226 18.47 1.18 20.17
CA GLN A 226 18.64 2.56 20.67
C GLN A 226 19.12 2.61 22.13
N SER A 227 19.45 1.47 22.74
CA SER A 227 19.81 1.34 24.16
C SER A 227 21.21 1.84 24.52
N ALA A 228 22.07 2.18 23.54
CA ALA A 228 23.46 2.56 23.79
C ALA A 228 23.75 4.08 23.80
N ASN A 229 22.76 4.95 23.53
CA ASN A 229 23.02 6.39 23.33
C ASN A 229 22.16 7.29 24.22
N LYS A 230 22.05 6.96 25.51
CA LYS A 230 21.69 7.94 26.54
C LYS A 230 22.97 8.67 26.95
N PRO A 231 23.14 9.96 26.65
CA PRO A 231 24.18 10.74 27.29
C PRO A 231 23.87 10.80 28.79
N GLU A 232 24.77 10.28 29.61
CA GLU A 232 24.80 10.60 31.03
C GLU A 232 25.09 12.10 31.14
N HIS A 233 24.06 12.85 31.56
CA HIS A 233 24.19 14.21 32.07
C HIS A 233 24.22 14.17 33.59
#